data_AF-Q83VM1-F1
#
_entry.id   AF-Q83VM1-F1
#
_cell.length_a   1.000
_cell.length_b   1.000
_cell.length_c   1.000
_cell.angle_alpha   90.00
_cell.angle_beta   90.00
_cell.angle_gamma   90.00
#
_symmetry.space_group_name_H-M   'P 1'
#
loop_
_entity.id
_entity.type
_entity.pdbx_description
1 polymer ?
#
loop_
_entity_poly.entity_id
_entity_poly.type
_entity_poly.pdbx_seq_one_letter_code
_entity_poly.pdbx_strand_id
1 'polypeptide(L)' 'TAPNKDILSEKGIHTLEHLYAGFMRNHLNGDSVEIIDISPMGCRTGFYMSLIGTPSEQQVADAWIAAMEDVLKVENQNKI' A
#
# COMPACT_ATOMS: atom_id res chain seq x y z
N THR A 1 -5.22 10.36 3.51
CA THR A 1 -5.35 11.76 3.96
C THR A 1 -6.77 12.03 4.41
N ALA A 2 -7.05 13.14 5.10
CA ALA A 2 -8.43 13.46 5.49
C ALA A 2 -9.25 13.92 4.27
N PRO A 3 -10.45 13.33 4.02
CA PRO A 3 -11.30 13.71 2.89
C PRO A 3 -11.65 15.20 2.89
N ASN A 4 -11.62 15.82 1.71
CA ASN A 4 -11.92 17.26 1.49
C ASN A 4 -11.05 18.24 2.30
N LYS A 5 -9.92 17.77 2.83
CA LYS A 5 -8.94 18.61 3.55
C LYS A 5 -7.57 18.53 2.91
N ASP A 6 -7.13 17.33 2.54
CA ASP A 6 -5.79 17.08 2.03
C ASP A 6 -5.78 16.05 0.89
N ILE A 7 -4.80 16.18 0.00
CA ILE A 7 -4.57 15.27 -1.13
C ILE A 7 -3.10 14.89 -1.24
N LEU A 8 -2.83 13.68 -1.76
CA LEU A 8 -1.48 13.28 -2.14
C LEU A 8 -1.10 13.91 -3.49
N SER A 9 0.19 14.24 -3.66
CA SER A 9 0.69 14.70 -4.95
C SER A 9 0.60 13.58 -5.99
N GLU A 10 0.38 13.93 -7.26
CA GLU A 10 0.25 12.95 -8.35
C GLU A 10 1.52 12.09 -8.51
N LYS A 11 2.69 12.72 -8.50
CA LYS A 11 3.97 11.99 -8.57
C LYS A 11 4.17 11.10 -7.35
N GLY A 12 3.86 11.60 -6.16
CA GLY A 12 4.02 10.85 -4.91
C GLY A 12 3.11 9.63 -4.84
N ILE A 13 1.84 9.77 -5.19
CA ILE A 13 0.88 8.65 -5.12
C ILE A 13 1.19 7.57 -6.16
N HIS A 14 1.64 7.95 -7.36
CA HIS A 14 2.05 6.98 -8.38
C HIS A 14 3.35 6.27 -8.00
N THR A 15 4.37 6.97 -7.48
CA THR A 15 5.57 6.31 -6.95
C THR A 15 5.21 5.36 -5.79
N LEU A 16 4.31 5.79 -4.91
CA LEU A 16 3.87 4.97 -3.79
C LEU A 16 3.12 3.73 -4.25
N GLU A 17 2.29 3.79 -5.30
CA GLU A 17 1.60 2.62 -5.87
C GLU A 17 2.57 1.47 -6.21
N HIS A 18 3.66 1.77 -6.93
CA HIS A 18 4.66 0.78 -7.33
C HIS A 18 5.34 0.12 -6.12
N LEU A 19 5.71 0.92 -5.12
CA LEU A 19 6.38 0.42 -3.91
C LEU A 19 5.42 -0.33 -2.99
N TYR A 20 4.24 0.24 -2.79
CA TYR A 20 3.28 -0.20 -1.80
C TYR A 20 2.74 -1.58 -2.14
N ALA A 21 2.45 -1.84 -3.41
CA ALA A 21 1.95 -3.13 -3.86
C ALA A 21 2.96 -4.28 -3.66
N GLY A 22 4.26 -4.00 -3.78
CA GLY A 22 5.32 -4.97 -3.52
C GLY A 22 5.46 -5.28 -2.04
N PHE A 23 5.65 -4.24 -1.22
CA PHE A 23 5.86 -4.41 0.22
C PHE A 23 4.63 -4.98 0.94
N MET A 24 3.42 -4.59 0.55
CA MET A 24 2.21 -5.18 1.13
C MET A 24 2.12 -6.69 0.88
N ARG A 25 2.52 -7.17 -0.30
CA ARG A 25 2.57 -8.61 -0.57
C ARG A 25 3.56 -9.32 0.34
N ASN A 26 4.71 -8.72 0.64
CA ASN A 26 5.69 -9.31 1.55
C ASN A 26 5.17 -9.44 2.99
N HIS A 27 4.34 -8.50 3.43
CA HIS A 27 3.86 -8.44 4.82
C HIS A 27 2.49 -9.07 5.06
N LEU A 28 1.65 -9.19 4.03
CA LEU A 28 0.26 -9.64 4.19
C LEU A 28 -0.08 -10.93 3.44
N ASN A 29 0.63 -11.29 2.35
CA ASN A 29 0.35 -12.56 1.68
C ASN A 29 0.77 -13.75 2.55
N GLY A 30 0.00 -14.83 2.46
CA GLY A 30 0.26 -16.10 3.12
C GLY A 30 -0.74 -17.16 2.70
N ASP A 31 -0.80 -18.28 3.41
CA ASP A 31 -1.63 -19.44 3.01
C ASP A 31 -3.13 -19.13 2.94
N SER A 32 -3.61 -18.12 3.68
CA SER A 32 -5.02 -17.74 3.77
C SER A 32 -5.35 -16.38 3.18
N VAL A 33 -4.36 -15.62 2.70
CA VAL A 33 -4.53 -14.25 2.19
C VAL A 33 -3.67 -14.05 0.95
N GLU A 34 -4.28 -13.57 -0.13
CA GLU A 34 -3.58 -13.25 -1.37
C GLU A 34 -4.07 -11.91 -1.93
N ILE A 35 -3.18 -10.92 -2.00
CA ILE A 35 -3.50 -9.62 -2.59
C ILE A 35 -3.65 -9.73 -4.11
N ILE A 36 -4.79 -9.30 -4.62
CA ILE A 36 -5.11 -9.21 -6.05
C ILE A 36 -4.58 -7.89 -6.62
N ASP A 37 -5.00 -6.76 -6.03
CA ASP A 37 -4.68 -5.43 -6.54
C ASP A 37 -4.58 -4.38 -5.42
N ILE A 38 -3.71 -3.39 -5.62
CA ILE A 38 -3.64 -2.16 -4.81
C ILE A 38 -3.56 -0.96 -5.76
N SER A 39 -4.64 -0.19 -5.83
CA SER A 39 -4.78 0.92 -6.77
C SER A 39 -5.13 2.23 -6.06
N PRO A 40 -4.63 3.39 -6.53
CA PRO A 40 -4.92 4.69 -5.94
C PRO A 40 -6.37 5.10 -6.18
N MET A 41 -6.97 5.75 -5.19
CA MET A 41 -8.27 6.39 -5.35
C MET A 41 -8.12 7.63 -6.24
N GLY A 42 -9.05 7.85 -7.18
CA GLY A 42 -9.02 9.01 -8.09
C GLY A 42 -9.08 10.37 -7.38
N CYS A 43 -9.66 10.44 -6.17
CA CYS A 43 -9.64 11.63 -5.32
C CYS A 43 -8.28 11.89 -4.63
N ARG A 44 -7.31 10.98 -4.78
CA ARG A 44 -5.94 11.04 -4.23
C ARG A 44 -5.87 11.12 -2.70
N THR A 45 -6.84 10.52 -2.01
CA THR A 45 -6.87 10.50 -0.54
C THR A 45 -6.47 9.16 0.06
N GLY A 46 -6.27 8.12 -0.75
CA GLY A 46 -5.94 6.78 -0.30
C GLY A 46 -5.85 5.78 -1.44
N PHE A 47 -5.87 4.50 -1.08
CA PHE A 47 -5.79 3.34 -1.96
C PHE A 47 -6.92 2.38 -1.64
N TYR A 48 -7.35 1.63 -2.66
CA TYR A 48 -8.13 0.42 -2.46
C TYR A 48 -7.22 -0.79 -2.58
N MET A 49 -7.46 -1.79 -1.74
CA MET A 49 -6.80 -3.10 -1.83
C MET A 49 -7.88 -4.18 -1.95
N SER A 50 -7.76 -5.00 -2.99
CA SER A 50 -8.57 -6.21 -3.16
C SER A 50 -7.71 -7.44 -2.90
N LEU A 51 -8.28 -8.43 -2.20
CA LEU A 51 -7.58 -9.63 -1.80
C LEU A 51 -8.52 -10.83 -1.67
N ILE A 52 -7.96 -12.02 -1.74
CA ILE A 52 -8.59 -13.28 -1.35
C ILE A 52 -8.34 -13.50 0.14
N GLY A 53 -9.34 -13.99 0.86
CA GLY A 53 -9.27 -14.22 2.31
C GLY A 53 -9.97 -13.14 3.11
N THR A 54 -9.92 -13.26 4.44
CA THR A 54 -10.56 -12.35 5.39
C THR A 54 -9.61 -12.02 6.56
N PRO A 55 -8.47 -11.35 6.31
CA PRO A 55 -7.63 -10.87 7.39
C PRO A 55 -8.40 -9.85 8.23
N SER A 56 -8.06 -9.76 9.52
CA SER A 56 -8.58 -8.68 10.36
C SER A 56 -8.02 -7.33 9.92
N GLU A 57 -8.77 -6.27 10.19
CA GLU A 57 -8.36 -4.91 9.88
C GLU A 57 -7.04 -4.53 10.56
N GLN A 58 -6.77 -5.08 11.76
CA GLN A 58 -5.52 -4.86 12.46
C GLN A 58 -4.33 -5.50 11.74
N GLN A 59 -4.47 -6.72 11.22
CA GLN A 59 -3.40 -7.36 10.44
C GLN A 59 -3.07 -6.55 9.18
N VAL A 60 -4.10 -6.01 8.52
CA VAL A 60 -3.93 -5.12 7.36
C VAL A 60 -3.21 -3.83 7.77
N ALA A 61 -3.59 -3.22 8.90
CA ALA A 61 -2.95 -2.01 9.39
C ALA A 61 -1.49 -2.22 9.76
N ASP A 62 -1.16 -3.32 10.43
CA ASP A 62 0.21 -3.66 10.83
C ASP A 62 1.09 -3.90 9.60
N ALA A 63 0.60 -4.67 8.62
CA ALA A 63 1.29 -4.88 7.35
C ALA A 63 1.49 -3.57 6.56
N TRP A 64 0.51 -2.67 6.59
CA TRP A 64 0.62 -1.36 5.97
C TRP A 64 1.71 -0.51 6.63
N ILE A 65 1.77 -0.45 7.96
CA ILE A 65 2.82 0.28 8.67
C ILE A 65 4.20 -0.27 8.28
N ALA A 66 4.39 -1.60 8.32
CA ALA A 66 5.64 -2.24 7.91
C ALA A 66 6.01 -1.92 6.46
N ALA A 67 5.04 -1.94 5.54
CA ALA A 67 5.27 -1.56 4.15
C ALA A 67 5.72 -0.10 4.00
N MET A 68 5.18 0.82 4.79
CA MET A 68 5.61 2.23 4.79
C MET A 68 7.01 2.40 5.38
N GLU A 69 7.39 1.61 6.39
CA GLU A 69 8.76 1.60 6.90
C GLU A 69 9.76 1.11 5.85
N ASP A 70 9.38 0.16 5.01
CA ASP A 70 10.22 -0.31 3.92
C ASP A 70 10.36 0.73 2.80
N VAL A 71 9.31 1.51 2.50
CA VAL A 71 9.39 2.66 1.58
C VAL A 71 10.49 3.64 2.00
N LEU A 72 10.66 3.89 3.30
CA LEU A 72 11.71 4.80 3.80
C LEU A 72 13.13 4.29 3.57
N LYS A 73 13.31 2.98 3.36
CA LYS A 73 14.61 2.33 3.13
C LYS A 73 14.98 2.27 1.65
N VAL A 74 14.06 2.64 0.74
CA VAL A 74 14.33 2.61 -0.70
C VAL A 74 15.21 3.79 -1.10
N GLU A 75 16.46 3.49 -1.45
CA GLU A 75 17.43 4.50 -1.88
C GLU A 75 17.34 4.83 -3.39
N ASN A 76 16.87 3.89 -4.21
CA ASN A 76 16.85 4.00 -5.68
C ASN A 76 15.80 3.06 -6.29
N GLN A 77 15.17 3.48 -7.39
CA GLN A 77 14.20 2.68 -8.15
C GLN A 77 14.75 1.31 -8.61
N ASN A 78 16.03 1.20 -8.93
CA ASN A 78 16.71 -0.05 -9.33
C ASN A 78 16.87 -1.06 -8.18
N LYS A 79 16.51 -0.69 -6.95
CA LYS A 79 16.56 -1.54 -5.76
C LYS A 79 15.17 -2.03 -5.32
N ILE A 80 14.16 -1.81 -6.15
CA ILE A 80 12.76 -2.23 -5.96
C ILE A 80 12.50 -3.44 -6.86
#